data_AF-A0AAV0KZ21-F1
#
_entry.id   AF-A0AAV0KZ21-F1
#
_cell.length_a   1.000
_cell.length_b   1.000
_cell.length_c   1.000
_cell.angle_alpha   90.00
_cell.angle_beta   90.00
_cell.angle_gamma   90.00
#
_symmetry.space_group_name_H-M   'P 1'
#
loop_
_entity.id
_entity.type
_entity.pdbx_description
1 polymer ?
#
loop_
_entity_poly.entity_id
_entity_poly.type
_entity_poly.pdbx_seq_one_letter_code
_entity_poly.pdbx_strand_id
1 'polypeptide(L)' 'QYCCTGEYAYLNTCKPTLFAYLFKAICPKAYSYAFDDSSTPVSTSAGLHAT' A
#
# COMPACT_ATOMS: atom_id res chain seq x y z
N GLN A 1 -13.60 1.32 -6.92
CA GLN A 1 -12.20 1.47 -7.37
C GLN A 1 -11.21 1.52 -6.22
N TYR A 2 -11.35 2.36 -5.19
CA TYR A 2 -10.36 2.47 -4.11
C TYR A 2 -10.27 1.24 -3.17
N CYS A 3 -11.41 0.66 -2.79
CA CYS A 3 -11.46 -0.44 -1.83
C CYS A 3 -11.28 -1.83 -2.46
N CYS A 4 -11.10 -1.93 -3.78
CA CYS A 4 -10.95 -3.19 -4.52
C CYS A 4 -12.03 -4.25 -4.19
N THR A 5 -13.30 -3.89 -4.31
CA THR A 5 -14.45 -4.79 -4.10
C THR A 5 -15.35 -4.88 -5.35
N GLY A 6 -16.21 -5.90 -5.42
CA GLY A 6 -17.13 -6.11 -6.55
C GLY A 6 -16.40 -6.31 -7.87
N GLU A 7 -16.75 -5.54 -8.89
CA GLU A 7 -16.07 -5.52 -10.21
C GLU A 7 -14.56 -5.21 -10.11
N TYR A 8 -14.13 -4.59 -9.02
CA TYR A 8 -12.73 -4.26 -8.73
C TYR A 8 -12.07 -5.27 -7.76
N ALA A 9 -12.65 -6.46 -7.57
CA ALA A 9 -12.11 -7.46 -6.64
C ALA A 9 -10.83 -8.16 -7.16
N TYR A 10 -10.40 -7.87 -8.38
CA TYR A 10 -9.27 -8.54 -9.02
C TYR A 10 -8.14 -7.56 -9.36
N LEU A 11 -6.91 -8.06 -9.38
CA LEU A 11 -5.69 -7.27 -9.64
C LEU A 11 -5.70 -6.54 -10.99
N ASN A 12 -6.32 -7.16 -12.00
CA ASN A 12 -6.44 -6.59 -13.33
C ASN A 12 -7.48 -5.45 -13.39
N THR A 13 -8.49 -5.46 -12.52
CA THR A 13 -9.55 -4.46 -12.49
C THR A 13 -9.30 -3.36 -11.46
N CYS A 14 -8.66 -3.66 -10.32
CA CYS A 14 -8.28 -2.66 -9.32
C CYS A 14 -6.88 -2.09 -9.56
N LYS A 15 -6.81 -0.94 -10.25
CA LYS A 15 -5.55 -0.24 -10.49
C LYS A 15 -5.22 0.78 -9.39
N PRO A 16 -3.93 1.04 -9.14
CA PRO A 16 -3.52 2.10 -8.21
C PRO A 16 -4.08 3.44 -8.67
N THR A 17 -4.46 4.28 -7.70
CA THR A 17 -4.93 5.64 -7.96
C THR A 17 -3.82 6.64 -7.68
N LEU A 18 -4.01 7.90 -8.08
CA LEU A 18 -3.05 8.97 -7.79
C LEU A 18 -2.77 9.11 -6.28
N PHE A 19 -3.79 8.85 -5.44
CA PHE A 19 -3.65 8.83 -3.98
C PHE A 19 -2.73 7.69 -3.51
N ALA A 20 -2.87 6.49 -4.08
CA ALA A 20 -2.00 5.36 -3.76
C ALA A 20 -0.54 5.67 -4.13
N TYR A 21 -0.30 6.26 -5.32
CA TYR A 21 1.05 6.68 -5.73
C TYR A 21 1.66 7.72 -4.78
N LEU A 22 0.87 8.73 -4.38
CA LEU A 22 1.32 9.75 -3.44
C LEU A 22 1.68 9.12 -2.08
N PHE A 23 0.83 8.26 -1.54
CA PHE A 23 1.07 7.61 -0.26
C PHE A 23 2.30 6.70 -0.31
N LYS A 24 2.50 5.96 -1.40
CA LYS A 24 3.71 5.16 -1.62
C LYS A 24 4.97 6.01 -1.70
N ALA A 25 4.90 7.19 -2.31
CA ALA A 25 6.03 8.11 -2.39
C ALA A 25 6.44 8.65 -1.01
N ILE A 26 5.46 8.93 -0.12
CA ILE A 26 5.70 9.41 1.24
C ILE A 26 6.18 8.28 2.15
N CYS A 27 5.56 7.10 2.04
CA CYS A 27 5.85 5.92 2.87
C CYS A 27 6.15 4.70 1.99
N PRO A 28 7.37 4.56 1.42
CA PRO A 28 7.68 3.51 0.44
C PRO A 28 7.55 2.08 0.96
N LYS A 29 7.68 1.89 2.28
CA LYS A 29 7.56 0.59 2.95
C LYS A 29 6.14 0.25 3.39
N ALA A 30 5.20 1.19 3.31
CA ALA A 30 3.81 0.95 3.67
C ALA A 30 3.02 0.41 2.48
N TYR A 31 1.91 -0.27 2.80
CA TYR A 31 0.87 -0.57 1.84
C TYR A 31 0.12 0.72 1.48
N SER A 32 0.00 0.99 0.19
CA SER A 32 -0.64 2.21 -0.35
C SER A 32 -1.98 1.96 -1.05
N TYR A 33 -2.26 0.70 -1.41
CA TYR A 33 -3.53 0.23 -1.95
C TYR A 33 -3.71 -1.27 -1.66
N ALA A 34 -4.90 -1.82 -1.91
CA ALA A 34 -5.25 -3.17 -1.45
C ALA A 34 -4.41 -4.31 -2.07
N PHE A 35 -3.81 -4.10 -3.24
CA PHE A 35 -2.94 -5.08 -3.89
C PHE A 35 -1.49 -4.59 -4.02
N ASP A 36 -1.05 -3.70 -3.12
CA ASP A 36 0.33 -3.26 -3.05
C ASP A 36 1.22 -4.40 -2.51
N ASP A 37 2.30 -4.72 -3.22
CA ASP A 37 3.30 -5.68 -2.78
C ASP A 37 4.48 -4.93 -2.14
N SER A 38 4.28 -4.40 -0.94
CA SER A 38 5.40 -3.94 -0.11
C SER A 38 6.10 -5.17 0.48
N SER A 39 6.99 -5.76 -0.30
CA SER A 39 7.82 -6.92 0.06
C SER A 39 8.82 -6.66 1.19
N THR A 40 8.87 -5.44 1.74
CA THR A 40 9.62 -5.17 2.96
C THR A 40 8.76 -5.53 4.16
N PRO A 41 8.96 -6.69 4.82
CA PRO A 41 8.36 -6.91 6.13
C PRO A 41 8.78 -5.74 7.02
N VAL A 42 7.81 -5.09 7.66
CA VAL A 42 8.11 -4.17 8.76
C VAL A 42 8.72 -5.03 9.87
N SER A 43 10.03 -5.23 9.83
CA SER A 43 10.76 -5.96 10.86
C SER A 43 10.71 -5.14 12.13
N THR A 44 10.06 -5.67 13.16
CA THR A 44 10.00 -5.10 14.51
C THR A 44 11.34 -5.20 15.27
N SER A 45 12.48 -5.25 14.56
CA SER A 45 13.83 -5.31 15.15
C SER A 45 14.58 -3.97 15.15
N ALA A 46 13.90 -2.86 14.88
CA ALA A 46 14.42 -1.51 15.12
C ALA A 46 13.53 -0.80 16.15
N GLY A 47 13.91 -0.86 17.43
CA GLY A 47 13.44 0.14 18.38
C GLY A 47 13.86 1.54 17.92
N LEU A 48 13.11 2.57 18.34
CA LEU A 48 13.27 4.01 18.03
C LEU A 48 12.81 4.37 16.60
N HIS A 49 11.72 5.11 16.39
CA HIS A 49 11.48 6.47 16.88
C HIS A 49 9.96 6.72 16.89
N ALA A 50 9.36 6.74 18.08
CA ALA A 50 8.14 7.51 18.32
C ALA A 50 8.59 8.75 19.07
N THR A 51 8.89 9.83 18.33
CA THR A 51 8.76 11.20 18.87
C THR A 51 7.33 11.63 18.68
#